data_AF-A0A2S9E6B1-F1
#
_entry.id   AF-A0A2S9E6B1-F1
#
_cell.length_a   1.000
_cell.length_b   1.000
_cell.length_c   1.000
_cell.angle_alpha   90.00
_cell.angle_beta   90.00
_cell.angle_gamma   90.00
#
_symmetry.space_group_name_H-M   'P 1'
#
loop_
_entity.id
_entity.type
_entity.pdbx_description
1 polymer ?
#
loop_
_entity_poly.entity_id
_entity_poly.type
_entity_poly.pdbx_seq_one_letter_code
_entity_poly.pdbx_strand_id
1 'polypeptide(L)'
;MMTVISAPGDLVVATNDGVDVRFAGIESIADVPIDSAGWLGSEGIKIYFQGIRSHETWQRDVRYEEQLTQWADMRKRKGEEAAGDAPSMPGQLILGPVGAVISDDVGTNYRLTSGQVAGSATEWESTWVYLPNPPRAARFLTLEFTVDDEPTGKTCTVRLD
;
A
#
# COMPACT_ATOMS: atom_id res chain seq x y z
N MET A 1 1.28 -0.27 22.43
CA MET A 1 2.37 -0.30 21.40
C MET A 1 2.12 -1.51 20.51
N MET A 2 2.38 -1.43 19.20
CA MET A 2 2.16 -2.57 18.29
C MET A 2 3.45 -3.36 18.10
N THR A 3 3.41 -4.66 18.35
CA THR A 3 4.56 -5.56 18.20
C THR A 3 4.22 -6.70 17.26
N VAL A 4 4.96 -6.86 16.15
CA VAL A 4 4.82 -8.01 15.27
C VAL A 4 5.34 -9.26 15.99
N ILE A 5 4.49 -10.27 16.17
CA ILE A 5 4.83 -11.53 16.85
C ILE A 5 4.87 -12.74 15.90
N SER A 6 4.31 -12.60 14.70
CA SER A 6 4.38 -13.60 13.63
C SER A 6 4.29 -12.90 12.28
N ALA A 7 5.16 -13.27 11.34
CA ALA A 7 5.14 -12.81 9.95
C ALA A 7 5.88 -13.82 9.06
N PRO A 8 5.73 -13.76 7.73
CA PRO A 8 6.61 -14.51 6.82
C PRO A 8 8.07 -14.18 7.09
N GLY A 9 8.95 -15.19 7.08
CA GLY A 9 10.35 -15.01 7.49
C GLY A 9 11.15 -14.04 6.60
N ASP A 10 10.75 -13.90 5.34
CA ASP A 10 11.31 -12.96 4.35
C ASP A 10 10.49 -11.64 4.26
N LEU A 11 9.41 -11.53 5.03
CA LEU A 11 8.41 -10.47 4.99
C LEU A 11 7.74 -10.27 3.63
N VAL A 12 7.96 -11.16 2.65
CA VAL A 12 7.29 -11.09 1.35
C VAL A 12 5.86 -11.53 1.56
N VAL A 13 4.90 -10.66 1.25
CA VAL A 13 3.47 -10.88 1.49
C VAL A 13 2.65 -11.04 0.22
N ALA A 14 3.20 -10.62 -0.92
CA ALA A 14 2.61 -10.77 -2.23
C ALA A 14 3.70 -10.81 -3.31
N THR A 15 3.36 -11.35 -4.48
CA THR A 15 4.13 -11.19 -5.71
C THR A 15 3.15 -10.73 -6.78
N ASN A 16 3.37 -9.54 -7.34
CA ASN A 16 2.52 -8.97 -8.38
C ASN A 16 3.38 -8.67 -9.61
N ASP A 17 2.98 -9.24 -10.75
CA ASP A 17 3.67 -9.12 -12.04
C ASP A 17 5.21 -9.31 -11.95
N GLY A 18 5.62 -10.35 -11.21
CA GLY A 18 7.05 -10.68 -11.02
C GLY A 18 7.82 -9.76 -10.06
N VAL A 19 7.14 -8.86 -9.34
CA VAL A 19 7.73 -8.07 -8.26
C VAL A 19 7.23 -8.58 -6.93
N ASP A 20 8.17 -8.97 -6.06
CA ASP A 20 7.85 -9.30 -4.68
C ASP A 20 7.58 -8.03 -3.87
N VAL A 21 6.54 -8.10 -3.03
CA VAL A 21 6.11 -7.01 -2.17
C VAL A 21 6.25 -7.43 -0.72
N ARG A 22 6.95 -6.61 0.07
CA ARG A 22 7.20 -6.84 1.49
C ARG A 22 6.26 -6.04 2.38
N PHE A 23 5.89 -6.64 3.50
CA PHE A 23 5.31 -5.92 4.63
C PHE A 23 6.42 -5.12 5.33
N ALA A 24 6.31 -3.79 5.27
CA ALA A 24 7.32 -2.86 5.75
C ALA A 24 7.02 -2.31 7.15
N GLY A 25 5.80 -2.47 7.65
CA GLY A 25 5.45 -2.07 9.01
C GLY A 25 3.97 -1.79 9.22
N ILE A 26 3.63 -1.55 10.48
CA ILE A 26 2.30 -1.18 10.94
C ILE A 26 2.43 -0.20 12.11
N GLU A 27 1.55 0.80 12.17
CA GLU A 27 1.46 1.70 13.32
C GLU A 27 0.01 2.17 13.54
N SER A 28 -0.29 2.59 14.78
CA SER A 28 -1.47 3.41 15.05
C SER A 28 -1.20 4.84 14.63
N ILE A 29 -2.17 5.47 13.98
CA ILE A 29 -2.12 6.88 13.62
C ILE A 29 -3.25 7.65 14.29
N ALA A 30 -2.94 8.88 14.74
CA ALA A 30 -3.95 9.87 15.10
C ALA A 30 -4.28 10.74 13.88
N ASP A 31 -5.42 11.43 13.92
CA ASP A 31 -5.82 12.44 12.95
C ASP A 31 -5.81 11.95 11.48
N VAL A 32 -6.51 10.84 11.20
CA VAL A 32 -6.62 10.29 9.84
C VAL A 32 -7.18 11.35 8.87
N PRO A 33 -6.46 11.70 7.78
CA PRO A 33 -6.94 12.63 6.76
C PRO A 33 -8.19 12.10 6.04
N ILE A 34 -9.13 13.00 5.75
CA ILE A 34 -10.54 12.74 5.36
C ILE A 34 -10.70 12.30 3.89
N ASP A 35 -11.69 11.43 3.64
CA ASP A 35 -12.63 11.56 2.50
C ASP A 35 -14.09 11.56 3.03
N SER A 36 -14.81 12.63 2.68
CA SER A 36 -16.25 12.97 2.68
C SER A 36 -17.26 12.49 3.75
N ALA A 37 -16.96 11.61 4.70
CA ALA A 37 -17.99 10.97 5.56
C ALA A 37 -17.82 11.11 7.10
N GLY A 38 -17.24 12.21 7.61
CA GLY A 38 -17.45 12.61 9.02
C GLY A 38 -16.50 12.04 10.08
N TRP A 39 -15.33 11.53 9.69
CA TRP A 39 -14.37 10.87 10.60
C TRP A 39 -13.12 11.70 10.92
N LEU A 40 -13.19 13.02 10.82
CA LEU A 40 -12.11 13.95 11.24
C LEU A 40 -11.72 13.69 12.70
N GLY A 41 -10.43 13.47 12.95
CA GLY A 41 -9.90 13.22 14.30
C GLY A 41 -10.06 11.77 14.79
N SER A 42 -10.40 10.84 13.89
CA SER A 42 -10.43 9.41 14.24
C SER A 42 -9.01 8.83 14.26
N GLU A 43 -8.75 7.96 15.21
CA GLU A 43 -7.54 7.13 15.24
C GLU A 43 -7.73 5.92 14.32
N GLY A 44 -6.65 5.44 13.72
CA GLY A 44 -6.66 4.31 12.79
C GLY A 44 -5.36 3.50 12.80
N ILE A 45 -5.29 2.54 11.88
CA ILE A 45 -4.12 1.72 11.63
C ILE A 45 -3.55 2.12 10.28
N LYS A 46 -2.24 2.31 10.19
CA LYS A 46 -1.53 2.48 8.93
C LYS A 46 -0.61 1.30 8.68
N ILE A 47 -0.75 0.68 7.52
CA ILE A 47 0.08 -0.42 7.03
C ILE A 47 1.00 0.09 5.93
N TYR A 48 2.25 -0.37 5.96
CA TYR A 48 3.28 -0.01 5.00
C TYR A 48 3.66 -1.22 4.16
N PHE A 49 3.71 -1.04 2.85
CA PHE A 49 4.23 -2.02 1.90
C PHE A 49 5.36 -1.43 1.07
N GLN A 50 6.21 -2.32 0.56
CA GLN A 50 7.31 -1.92 -0.31
C GLN A 50 7.59 -2.97 -1.37
N GLY A 51 7.76 -2.54 -2.62
CA GLY A 51 8.26 -3.40 -3.69
C GLY A 51 9.74 -3.68 -3.49
N ILE A 52 10.14 -4.95 -3.58
CA ILE A 52 11.54 -5.34 -3.50
C ILE A 52 12.26 -4.93 -4.77
N ARG A 53 13.33 -4.16 -4.59
CA ARG A 53 14.17 -3.68 -5.68
C ARG A 53 14.92 -4.85 -6.33
N SER A 54 14.69 -5.03 -7.61
CA SER A 54 15.27 -6.09 -8.43
C SER A 54 15.63 -5.58 -9.83
N HIS A 55 16.17 -6.45 -10.67
CA HIS A 55 16.41 -6.11 -12.07
C HIS A 55 15.11 -5.72 -12.79
N GLU A 56 14.02 -6.43 -12.48
CA GLU A 56 12.71 -6.18 -13.06
C GLU A 56 12.18 -4.79 -12.68
N THR A 57 12.24 -4.41 -11.40
CA THR A 57 11.80 -3.07 -10.97
C THR A 57 12.64 -1.97 -11.63
N TRP A 58 13.94 -2.20 -11.81
CA TRP A 58 14.83 -1.26 -12.49
C TRP A 58 14.47 -1.10 -13.98
N GLN A 59 14.18 -2.19 -14.68
CA GLN A 59 13.73 -2.11 -16.08
C GLN A 59 12.42 -1.33 -16.22
N ARG A 60 11.49 -1.50 -15.28
CA ARG A 60 10.23 -0.74 -15.27
C ARG A 60 10.44 0.74 -15.02
N ASP A 61 11.34 1.11 -14.11
CA ASP A 61 11.69 2.52 -13.87
C ASP A 61 12.30 3.16 -15.13
N VAL A 62 13.25 2.48 -15.78
CA VAL A 62 13.87 2.97 -17.03
C VAL A 62 12.80 3.18 -18.11
N ARG A 63 11.91 2.21 -18.31
CA ARG A 63 10.83 2.30 -19.29
C ARG A 63 9.88 3.45 -18.96
N TYR A 64 9.55 3.65 -17.69
CA TYR A 64 8.69 4.74 -17.25
C TYR A 64 9.31 6.11 -17.55
N GLU A 65 10.58 6.31 -17.24
CA GLU A 65 11.29 7.57 -17.53
C GLU A 65 11.35 7.88 -19.03
N GLU A 66 11.59 6.86 -19.85
CA GLU A 66 11.54 6.97 -21.32
C GLU A 66 10.14 7.38 -21.80
N GLN A 67 9.10 6.73 -21.30
CA GLN A 67 7.70 7.04 -21.65
C GLN A 67 7.30 8.44 -21.18
N LEU A 68 7.69 8.83 -19.97
CA LEU A 68 7.38 10.15 -19.40
C LEU A 68 8.05 11.26 -20.21
N THR A 69 9.31 11.05 -20.62
CA THR A 69 10.03 11.96 -21.51
C THR A 69 9.33 12.10 -22.85
N GLN A 70 8.93 10.99 -23.47
CA GLN A 70 8.22 11.00 -24.75
C GLN A 70 6.86 11.70 -24.65
N TRP A 71 6.11 11.43 -23.58
CA TRP A 71 4.84 12.08 -23.30
C TRP A 71 5.01 13.59 -23.12
N ALA A 72 6.01 14.03 -22.35
CA ALA A 72 6.29 15.45 -22.14
C ALA A 72 6.68 16.16 -23.44
N ASP A 73 7.49 15.52 -24.29
CA ASP A 73 7.86 16.01 -25.62
C ASP A 73 6.65 16.14 -26.55
N MET A 74 5.77 15.15 -26.56
CA MET A 74 4.53 15.15 -27.34
C MET A 74 3.57 16.25 -26.87
N ARG A 75 3.38 16.39 -25.56
CA ARG A 75 2.55 17.44 -24.95
C ARG A 75 3.07 18.82 -25.33
N LYS A 76 4.39 19.02 -25.30
CA LYS A 76 5.03 20.29 -25.68
C LYS A 76 4.90 20.59 -27.18
N ARG A 77 5.02 19.60 -28.05
CA ARG A 77 5.02 19.79 -29.52
C ARG A 77 3.62 19.86 -30.13
N LYS A 78 2.68 19.07 -29.62
CA LYS A 78 1.36 18.84 -30.26
C LYS A 78 0.17 19.15 -29.35
N GLY A 79 0.40 19.56 -28.10
CA GLY A 79 -0.66 19.84 -27.13
C GLY A 79 -1.11 18.59 -26.36
N GLU A 80 -1.97 18.83 -25.36
CA GLU A 80 -2.43 17.81 -24.40
C GLU A 80 -3.25 16.70 -25.04
N GLU A 81 -4.19 17.02 -25.93
CA GLU A 81 -5.05 16.05 -26.62
C GLU A 81 -4.22 15.01 -27.42
N ALA A 82 -3.14 15.46 -28.06
CA ALA A 82 -2.28 14.58 -28.85
C ALA A 82 -1.30 13.75 -28.00
N ALA A 83 -1.00 14.18 -26.77
CA ALA A 83 -0.13 13.46 -25.86
C ALA A 83 -0.87 12.37 -25.07
N GLY A 84 -2.17 12.59 -24.83
CA GLY A 84 -2.99 11.70 -23.99
C GLY A 84 -2.59 11.74 -22.52
N ASP A 85 -2.96 10.70 -21.79
CA ASP A 85 -2.66 10.56 -20.37
C ASP A 85 -1.16 10.36 -20.12
N ALA A 86 -0.67 10.89 -19.00
CA ALA A 86 0.68 10.60 -18.55
C ALA A 86 0.81 9.10 -18.26
N PRO A 87 1.99 8.49 -18.52
CA PRO A 87 2.21 7.10 -18.14
C PRO A 87 2.02 6.92 -16.64
N SER A 88 1.45 5.78 -16.24
CA SER A 88 1.33 5.42 -14.83
C SER A 88 2.68 5.03 -14.24
N MET A 89 2.96 5.46 -13.01
CA MET A 89 4.19 5.06 -12.32
C MET A 89 4.16 3.55 -12.05
N PRO A 90 5.25 2.79 -12.31
CA PRO A 90 5.24 1.34 -12.16
C PRO A 90 4.79 0.85 -10.79
N GLY A 91 5.25 1.50 -9.71
CA GLY A 91 4.83 1.13 -8.36
C GLY A 91 3.34 1.30 -8.10
N GLN A 92 2.65 2.21 -8.81
CA GLN A 92 1.19 2.33 -8.70
C GLN A 92 0.48 1.06 -9.19
N LEU A 93 0.96 0.48 -10.28
CA LEU A 93 0.40 -0.73 -10.88
C LEU A 93 0.71 -1.97 -10.04
N ILE A 94 1.91 -2.03 -9.43
CA ILE A 94 2.36 -3.18 -8.66
C ILE A 94 1.80 -3.17 -7.23
N LEU A 95 1.82 -2.02 -6.56
CA LEU A 95 1.47 -1.92 -5.14
C LEU A 95 0.01 -1.52 -4.91
N GLY A 96 -0.67 -0.96 -5.92
CA GLY A 96 -2.07 -0.58 -5.84
C GLY A 96 -3.01 -1.74 -5.52
N PRO A 97 -2.85 -2.91 -6.15
CA PRO A 97 -3.62 -4.11 -5.84
C PRO A 97 -3.32 -4.76 -4.48
N VAL A 98 -2.20 -4.42 -3.84
CA VAL A 98 -1.74 -5.11 -2.62
C VAL A 98 -2.39 -4.52 -1.39
N GLY A 99 -3.17 -5.32 -0.68
CA GLY A 99 -3.93 -4.91 0.50
C GLY A 99 -3.75 -5.84 1.69
N ALA A 100 -4.57 -5.60 2.72
CA ALA A 100 -4.74 -6.52 3.83
C ALA A 100 -6.17 -6.49 4.38
N VAL A 101 -6.71 -7.66 4.71
CA VAL A 101 -7.90 -7.79 5.55
C VAL A 101 -7.43 -7.83 7.01
N ILE A 102 -7.97 -6.94 7.84
CA ILE A 102 -7.62 -6.83 9.26
C ILE A 102 -8.74 -7.42 10.10
N SER A 103 -8.37 -8.26 11.05
CA SER A 103 -9.26 -8.78 12.09
C SER A 103 -8.59 -8.69 13.46
N ASP A 104 -9.38 -8.68 14.53
CA ASP A 104 -8.91 -8.74 15.90
C ASP A 104 -9.64 -9.81 16.73
N ASP A 105 -9.20 -10.00 17.96
CA ASP A 105 -9.74 -11.00 18.89
C ASP A 105 -11.08 -10.60 19.53
N VAL A 106 -11.63 -9.43 19.19
CA VAL A 106 -12.92 -8.93 19.71
C VAL A 106 -13.97 -8.64 18.64
N GLY A 107 -13.65 -8.88 17.36
CA GLY A 107 -14.58 -8.80 16.24
C GLY A 107 -14.78 -7.38 15.67
N THR A 108 -13.78 -6.50 15.78
CA THR A 108 -13.85 -5.15 15.19
C THR A 108 -13.87 -5.23 13.66
N ASN A 109 -14.76 -4.46 13.04
CA ASN A 109 -14.81 -4.34 11.58
C ASN A 109 -13.91 -3.19 11.12
N TYR A 110 -12.73 -3.53 10.61
CA TYR A 110 -11.80 -2.57 10.03
C TYR A 110 -12.09 -2.35 8.54
N ARG A 111 -12.12 -1.10 8.10
CA ARG A 111 -12.31 -0.72 6.70
C ARG A 111 -11.14 0.08 6.19
N LEU A 112 -10.67 -0.26 5.00
CA LEU A 112 -9.75 0.58 4.23
C LEU A 112 -10.44 1.91 3.90
N THR A 113 -9.83 3.03 4.27
CA THR A 113 -10.38 4.37 4.06
C THR A 113 -9.55 5.24 3.13
N SER A 114 -8.25 5.04 3.12
CA SER A 114 -7.35 5.80 2.26
C SER A 114 -6.05 5.04 2.03
N GLY A 115 -5.30 5.49 1.03
CA GLY A 115 -3.97 5.00 0.78
C GLY A 115 -3.17 5.95 -0.08
N GLN A 116 -1.86 5.75 -0.05
CA GLN A 116 -0.91 6.38 -0.95
C GLN A 116 -0.11 5.26 -1.61
N VAL A 117 0.04 5.33 -2.93
CA VAL A 117 0.78 4.34 -3.70
C VAL A 117 1.75 5.05 -4.61
N ALA A 118 3.03 4.69 -4.48
CA ALA A 118 4.12 5.30 -5.22
C ALA A 118 4.23 6.82 -5.00
N GLY A 119 5.21 7.45 -5.64
CA GLY A 119 5.50 8.88 -5.54
C GLY A 119 6.97 9.16 -5.83
N SER A 120 7.32 10.42 -6.07
CA SER A 120 8.73 10.80 -6.23
C SER A 120 9.51 10.51 -4.95
N ALA A 121 10.62 9.79 -5.07
CA ALA A 121 11.43 9.22 -3.99
C ALA A 121 10.77 8.11 -3.15
N THR A 122 9.53 7.74 -3.45
CA THR A 122 8.78 6.65 -2.80
C THR A 122 8.17 5.74 -3.87
N GLU A 123 8.85 5.57 -5.01
CA GLU A 123 8.29 5.00 -6.23
C GLU A 123 7.80 3.57 -6.02
N TRP A 124 8.39 2.86 -5.06
CA TRP A 124 8.09 1.47 -4.72
C TRP A 124 7.62 1.31 -3.27
N GLU A 125 6.96 2.33 -2.73
CA GLU A 125 6.36 2.28 -1.40
C GLU A 125 4.85 2.54 -1.50
N SER A 126 4.08 1.89 -0.63
CA SER A 126 2.67 2.21 -0.45
C SER A 126 2.27 2.17 1.00
N THR A 127 1.22 2.91 1.32
CA THR A 127 0.61 2.95 2.64
C THR A 127 -0.89 2.86 2.54
N TRP A 128 -1.51 2.15 3.48
CA TRP A 128 -2.94 1.97 3.56
C TRP A 128 -3.43 2.26 4.96
N VAL A 129 -4.54 2.99 5.06
CA VAL A 129 -5.12 3.40 6.32
C VAL A 129 -6.46 2.71 6.53
N TYR A 130 -6.61 2.11 7.71
CA TYR A 130 -7.80 1.41 8.13
C TYR A 130 -8.40 2.06 9.37
N LEU A 131 -9.73 2.16 9.40
CA LEU A 131 -10.51 2.60 10.56
C LEU A 131 -11.39 1.47 11.09
N PRO A 132 -11.67 1.43 12.40
CA PRO A 132 -11.14 2.32 13.44
C PRO A 132 -9.75 1.89 13.95
N ASN A 133 -9.17 2.61 14.90
CA ASN A 133 -8.07 2.11 15.74
C ASN A 133 -8.57 0.89 16.56
N PRO A 134 -7.70 -0.08 16.91
CA PRO A 134 -8.13 -1.20 17.72
C PRO A 134 -8.69 -0.76 19.06
N PRO A 135 -9.82 -1.33 19.50
CA PRO A 135 -10.36 -1.02 20.82
C PRO A 135 -9.41 -1.52 21.91
N ARG A 136 -9.42 -0.88 23.09
CA ARG A 136 -8.56 -1.26 24.23
C ARG A 136 -8.71 -2.71 24.69
N ALA A 137 -9.83 -3.36 24.36
CA ALA A 137 -10.08 -4.76 24.68
C ALA A 137 -9.35 -5.72 23.75
N ALA A 138 -9.02 -5.29 22.52
CA ALA A 138 -8.27 -6.09 21.56
C ALA A 138 -6.83 -6.29 22.04
N ARG A 139 -6.34 -7.52 21.91
CA ARG A 139 -4.96 -7.93 22.25
C ARG A 139 -4.15 -8.30 21.03
N PHE A 140 -4.81 -8.69 19.95
CA PHE A 140 -4.15 -9.14 18.74
C PHE A 140 -4.82 -8.58 17.49
N LEU A 141 -4.01 -8.22 16.49
CA LEU A 141 -4.45 -8.06 15.12
C LEU A 141 -3.93 -9.22 14.27
N THR A 142 -4.77 -9.71 13.39
CA THR A 142 -4.37 -10.60 12.29
C THR A 142 -4.55 -9.84 10.98
N LEU A 143 -3.47 -9.75 10.22
CA LEU A 143 -3.44 -9.21 8.87
C LEU A 143 -3.39 -10.40 7.91
N GLU A 144 -4.39 -10.53 7.04
CA GLU A 144 -4.35 -11.42 5.89
C GLU A 144 -4.08 -10.60 4.63
N PHE A 145 -2.97 -10.84 3.96
CA PHE A 145 -2.55 -10.02 2.83
C PHE A 145 -3.30 -10.42 1.55
N THR A 146 -3.59 -9.44 0.70
CA THR A 146 -4.35 -9.64 -0.53
C THR A 146 -3.66 -9.04 -1.76
N VAL A 147 -4.00 -9.56 -2.94
CA VAL A 147 -3.76 -8.94 -4.24
C VAL A 147 -5.09 -8.93 -4.99
N ASP A 148 -5.57 -7.77 -5.42
CA ASP A 148 -6.89 -7.62 -6.06
C ASP A 148 -8.02 -8.26 -5.21
N ASP A 149 -7.98 -8.02 -3.90
CA ASP A 149 -8.88 -8.59 -2.89
C ASP A 149 -8.83 -10.13 -2.74
N GLU A 150 -7.95 -10.82 -3.45
CA GLU A 150 -7.72 -12.27 -3.29
C GLU A 150 -6.65 -12.55 -2.23
N PRO A 151 -6.89 -13.46 -1.25
CA PRO A 151 -5.90 -13.80 -0.24
C PRO A 151 -4.62 -14.41 -0.82
N THR A 152 -3.46 -13.93 -0.36
CA THR A 152 -2.16 -14.51 -0.75
C THR A 152 -1.79 -15.75 0.04
N GLY A 153 -2.61 -16.11 1.05
CA GLY A 153 -2.34 -17.17 2.02
C GLY A 153 -1.26 -16.79 3.05
N LYS A 154 -0.75 -15.55 3.01
CA LYS A 154 0.25 -15.05 3.95
C LYS A 154 -0.43 -14.18 5.00
N THR A 155 -0.01 -14.34 6.26
CA THR A 155 -0.58 -13.62 7.38
C THR A 155 0.50 -13.05 8.30
N CYS A 156 0.12 -12.01 9.05
CA CYS A 156 0.93 -11.42 10.10
C CYS A 156 0.07 -11.26 11.36
N THR A 157 0.65 -11.55 12.52
CA THR A 157 0.00 -11.33 13.82
C THR A 157 0.75 -10.27 14.60
N VAL A 158 0.01 -9.30 15.09
CA VAL A 158 0.51 -8.14 15.85
C VAL A 158 -0.10 -8.17 17.24
N ARG A 159 0.73 -8.10 18.28
CA ARG A 159 0.27 -7.90 19.66
C ARG A 159 0.03 -6.42 19.91
N LEU A 160 -1.10 -6.14 20.57
CA LEU A 160 -1.52 -4.83 21.04
C LEU A 160 -1.25 -4.75 22.54
N ASP A 161 -0.28 -3.92 22.94
CA ASP A 161 0.01 -3.61 24.34
C ASP A 161 -0.81 -2.42 24.85
#